data_AF-A0A0P6YMK4-F1
#
_entry.id   AF-A0A0P6YMK4-F1
#
_cell.length_a   1.000
_cell.length_b   1.000
_cell.length_c   1.000
_cell.angle_alpha   90.00
_cell.angle_beta   90.00
_cell.angle_gamma   90.00
#
_symmetry.space_group_name_H-M   'P 1'
#
loop_
_entity.id
_entity.type
_entity.pdbx_description
1 polymer ?
#
loop_
_entity_poly.entity_id
_entity_poly.type
_entity_poly.pdbx_seq_one_letter_code
_entity_poly.pdbx_strand_id
1 'polypeptide(L)'
;MAGVNDYELLTRYVYAELTTRFAEADPAVSVSIQGKGVHWSCTIQIAKRVCTISVYPRDVMPYWIGFQNANMLVAEGWTAHDNTMYRPIAAWLHGADRAELYTHGEFIDREIRALGDLEAKLIEHDHALSAILTHDLQPFSKRAYDLVAQNPTRSCRIKFYGHNQQPDAHFLWDDCPLFQFPVTQSADLAVMLRRWLIDLAAPSALEQEFPWLSVGKLARYYEVGQGIEGEFIVSWDRMAVFYTNFDWPMAPIGHCFVGILRDAGYDRLFRAGQSLVTLILSRSRRHNLRMEQASISFFFHADATMNVTLNTIGGRKEHVFYRLPVALTPTLRQMLDHFARQAID
;
A
#
# COMPACT_ATOMS: atom_id res chain seq x y z
N MET A 1 -23.67 4.39 -1.12
CA MET A 1 -23.39 3.02 -1.64
C MET A 1 -23.83 2.98 -3.09
N ALA A 2 -22.90 2.95 -4.05
CA ALA A 2 -23.24 2.60 -5.43
C ALA A 2 -23.86 1.19 -5.43
N GLY A 3 -25.03 1.03 -6.04
CA GLY A 3 -25.76 -0.22 -6.05
C GLY A 3 -25.05 -1.25 -6.92
N VAL A 4 -25.24 -2.55 -6.65
CA VAL A 4 -24.75 -3.64 -7.51
C VAL A 4 -25.17 -3.45 -8.98
N ASN A 5 -26.25 -2.71 -9.21
CA ASN A 5 -26.79 -2.39 -10.53
C ASN A 5 -25.86 -1.48 -11.37
N ASP A 6 -25.02 -0.65 -10.74
CA ASP A 6 -24.24 0.37 -11.47
C ASP A 6 -23.14 -0.25 -12.34
N TYR A 7 -22.54 -1.37 -11.89
CA TYR A 7 -21.50 -2.09 -12.63
C TYR A 7 -22.06 -2.75 -13.90
N GLU A 8 -23.22 -3.40 -13.79
CA GLU A 8 -23.88 -4.06 -14.90
C GLU A 8 -24.34 -3.03 -15.95
N LEU A 9 -24.98 -1.94 -15.52
CA LEU A 9 -25.47 -0.89 -16.41
C LEU A 9 -24.35 -0.27 -17.24
N LEU A 10 -23.24 0.11 -16.60
CA LEU A 10 -22.08 0.65 -17.31
C LEU A 10 -21.44 -0.37 -18.26
N THR A 11 -21.38 -1.65 -17.86
CA THR A 11 -20.83 -2.70 -18.73
C THR A 11 -21.72 -2.93 -19.95
N ARG A 12 -23.04 -2.90 -19.80
CA ARG A 12 -24.01 -2.99 -20.91
C ARG A 12 -23.90 -1.78 -21.85
N TYR A 13 -23.65 -0.60 -21.30
CA TYR A 13 -23.40 0.59 -22.10
C TYR A 13 -22.12 0.46 -22.94
N VAL A 14 -21.00 0.03 -22.34
CA VAL A 14 -19.76 -0.25 -23.09
C VAL A 14 -19.97 -1.35 -24.14
N TYR A 15 -20.74 -2.40 -23.83
CA TYR A 15 -21.09 -3.43 -24.79
C TYR A 15 -21.83 -2.88 -26.02
N ALA A 16 -22.82 -2.01 -25.81
CA ALA A 16 -23.56 -1.39 -26.90
C ALA A 16 -22.63 -0.55 -27.78
N GLU A 17 -21.81 0.32 -27.19
CA GLU A 17 -20.83 1.14 -27.93
C GLU A 17 -19.84 0.29 -28.73
N LEU A 18 -19.27 -0.77 -28.13
CA LEU A 18 -18.34 -1.66 -28.83
C LEU A 18 -19.02 -2.44 -29.97
N THR A 19 -20.28 -2.84 -29.78
CA THR A 19 -21.05 -3.54 -30.81
C THR A 19 -21.28 -2.63 -32.01
N THR A 20 -21.82 -1.43 -31.79
CA THR A 20 -22.08 -0.45 -32.85
C THR A 20 -20.82 -0.01 -33.58
N ARG A 21 -19.70 0.21 -32.84
CA ARG A 21 -18.46 0.73 -33.45
C ARG A 21 -17.66 -0.32 -34.21
N PHE A 22 -17.70 -1.58 -33.78
CA PHE A 22 -16.79 -2.60 -34.29
C PHE A 22 -17.51 -3.82 -34.86
N ALA A 23 -18.38 -4.47 -34.10
CA ALA A 23 -19.00 -5.73 -34.53
C ALA A 23 -19.98 -5.56 -35.69
N GLU A 24 -20.70 -4.44 -35.76
CA GLU A 24 -21.58 -4.12 -36.90
C GLU A 24 -20.78 -3.78 -38.17
N ALA A 25 -19.55 -3.28 -38.02
CA ALA A 25 -18.68 -2.90 -39.13
C ALA A 25 -17.83 -4.08 -39.65
N ASP A 26 -17.49 -5.04 -38.80
CA ASP A 26 -16.71 -6.22 -39.14
C ASP A 26 -17.28 -7.49 -38.48
N PRO A 27 -17.89 -8.40 -39.25
CA PRO A 27 -18.44 -9.66 -38.75
C PRO A 27 -17.41 -10.61 -38.10
N ALA A 28 -16.11 -10.40 -38.31
CA ALA A 28 -15.05 -11.16 -37.65
C ALA A 28 -14.83 -10.72 -36.18
N VAL A 29 -15.36 -9.56 -35.79
CA VAL A 29 -15.28 -9.03 -34.43
C VAL A 29 -16.46 -9.55 -33.60
N SER A 30 -16.16 -10.14 -32.45
CA SER A 30 -17.16 -10.54 -31.46
C SER A 30 -17.08 -9.67 -30.20
N VAL A 31 -18.23 -9.30 -29.65
CA VAL A 31 -18.33 -8.59 -28.36
C VAL A 31 -19.19 -9.42 -27.40
N SER A 32 -18.76 -9.55 -26.15
CA SER A 32 -19.49 -10.30 -25.12
C SER A 32 -19.36 -9.64 -23.75
N ILE A 33 -20.37 -9.80 -22.91
CA ILE A 33 -20.32 -9.39 -21.49
C ILE A 33 -20.27 -10.61 -20.58
N GLN A 34 -19.56 -10.47 -19.46
CA GLN A 34 -19.56 -11.45 -18.38
C GLN A 34 -19.47 -10.74 -17.02
N GLY A 35 -20.13 -11.27 -16.01
CA GLY A 35 -20.00 -10.73 -14.66
C GLY A 35 -20.99 -11.26 -13.64
N LYS A 36 -20.70 -10.96 -12.37
CA LYS A 36 -21.59 -11.18 -11.22
C LYS A 36 -21.21 -10.22 -10.10
N GLY A 37 -22.22 -9.61 -9.46
CA GLY A 37 -21.99 -8.71 -8.33
C GLY A 37 -21.18 -7.47 -8.74
N VAL A 38 -20.02 -7.27 -8.13
CA VAL A 38 -19.11 -6.13 -8.39
C VAL A 38 -18.05 -6.42 -9.46
N HIS A 39 -18.11 -7.58 -10.10
CA HIS A 39 -17.15 -7.99 -11.12
C HIS A 39 -17.87 -8.12 -12.46
N TRP A 40 -17.89 -7.04 -13.24
CA TRP A 40 -18.42 -7.03 -14.61
C TRP A 40 -17.34 -6.59 -15.59
N SER A 41 -17.33 -7.25 -16.75
CA SER A 41 -16.41 -6.93 -17.85
C SER A 41 -17.08 -7.12 -19.21
N CYS A 42 -16.65 -6.31 -20.17
CA CYS A 42 -16.95 -6.47 -21.58
C CYS A 42 -15.68 -6.95 -22.30
N THR A 43 -15.82 -7.90 -23.20
CA THR A 43 -14.71 -8.45 -24.00
C THR A 43 -15.01 -8.22 -25.46
N ILE A 44 -14.04 -7.69 -26.20
CA ILE A 44 -14.07 -7.55 -27.66
C ILE A 44 -12.89 -8.32 -28.25
N GLN A 45 -13.12 -9.07 -29.32
CA GLN A 45 -12.13 -9.99 -29.86
C GLN A 45 -12.20 -10.08 -31.38
N ILE A 46 -11.02 -10.19 -32.01
CA ILE A 46 -10.85 -10.65 -33.40
C ILE A 46 -9.69 -11.65 -33.46
N ALA A 47 -9.96 -12.85 -33.98
CA ALA A 47 -9.01 -13.97 -33.97
C ALA A 47 -8.38 -14.18 -32.57
N LYS A 48 -7.06 -13.97 -32.42
CA LYS A 48 -6.32 -14.15 -31.16
C LYS A 48 -6.16 -12.86 -30.33
N ARG A 49 -6.64 -11.72 -30.84
CA ARG A 49 -6.50 -10.41 -30.21
C ARG A 49 -7.75 -10.07 -29.43
N VAL A 50 -7.60 -9.87 -28.13
CA VAL A 50 -8.69 -9.67 -27.18
C VAL A 50 -8.43 -8.38 -26.42
N CYS A 51 -9.47 -7.55 -26.25
CA CYS A 51 -9.49 -6.51 -25.22
C CYS A 51 -10.52 -6.88 -24.16
N THR A 52 -10.14 -6.83 -22.89
CA THR A 52 -11.06 -6.96 -21.76
C THR A 52 -11.19 -5.61 -21.06
N ILE A 53 -12.41 -5.11 -20.96
CA ILE A 53 -12.76 -3.85 -20.31
C ILE A 53 -13.51 -4.17 -19.02
N SER A 54 -12.90 -3.91 -17.87
CA SER A 54 -13.50 -4.09 -16.54
C SER A 54 -13.95 -2.75 -15.98
N VAL A 55 -15.14 -2.70 -15.36
CA VAL A 55 -15.75 -1.45 -14.87
C VAL A 55 -15.68 -1.33 -13.34
N TYR A 56 -15.27 -0.16 -12.87
CA TYR A 56 -15.10 0.23 -11.47
C TYR A 56 -15.74 1.62 -11.21
N PRO A 57 -17.07 1.71 -11.02
CA PRO A 57 -17.84 2.95 -10.95
C PRO A 57 -17.49 3.88 -9.77
N ARG A 58 -16.57 3.49 -8.88
CA ARG A 58 -16.15 4.30 -7.73
C ARG A 58 -14.84 5.04 -7.95
N ASP A 59 -14.21 4.86 -9.11
CA ASP A 59 -12.90 5.43 -9.42
C ASP A 59 -13.01 6.58 -10.42
N VAL A 60 -12.07 7.52 -10.35
CA VAL A 60 -11.95 8.66 -11.29
C VAL A 60 -11.71 8.16 -12.72
N MET A 61 -11.05 7.01 -12.85
CA MET A 61 -10.83 6.28 -14.10
C MET A 61 -11.54 4.92 -14.00
N PRO A 62 -12.84 4.86 -14.28
CA PRO A 62 -13.64 3.70 -13.95
C PRO A 62 -13.45 2.51 -14.90
N TYR A 63 -12.56 2.56 -15.89
CA TYR A 63 -12.33 1.46 -16.83
C TYR A 63 -10.88 1.00 -16.78
N TRP A 64 -10.68 -0.27 -16.47
CA TRP A 64 -9.42 -0.96 -16.73
C TRP A 64 -9.53 -1.71 -18.05
N ILE A 65 -8.51 -1.60 -18.91
CA ILE A 65 -8.46 -2.28 -20.21
C ILE A 65 -7.20 -3.14 -20.25
N GLY A 66 -7.37 -4.43 -20.52
CA GLY A 66 -6.26 -5.35 -20.82
C GLY A 66 -6.25 -5.74 -22.29
N PHE A 67 -5.10 -5.62 -22.95
CA PHE A 67 -4.86 -5.99 -24.34
C PHE A 67 -4.11 -7.32 -24.40
N GLN A 68 -4.74 -8.37 -24.93
CA GLN A 68 -4.19 -9.73 -24.93
C GLN A 68 -4.03 -10.28 -26.34
N ASN A 69 -2.94 -11.02 -26.56
CA ASN A 69 -2.71 -11.81 -27.78
C ASN A 69 -2.47 -13.27 -27.39
N ALA A 70 -3.30 -14.18 -27.90
CA ALA A 70 -3.20 -15.62 -27.61
C ALA A 70 -3.15 -15.91 -26.09
N ASN A 71 -4.02 -15.25 -25.31
CA ASN A 71 -4.13 -15.33 -23.85
C ASN A 71 -2.95 -14.73 -23.06
N MET A 72 -1.99 -14.08 -23.72
CA MET A 72 -0.92 -13.34 -23.07
C MET A 72 -1.30 -11.86 -22.98
N LEU A 73 -1.29 -11.29 -21.78
CA LEU A 73 -1.48 -9.85 -21.56
C LEU A 73 -0.25 -9.10 -22.09
N VAL A 74 -0.45 -8.24 -23.07
CA VAL A 74 0.57 -7.47 -23.79
C VAL A 74 0.73 -6.07 -23.21
N ALA A 75 -0.39 -5.42 -22.88
CA ALA A 75 -0.43 -4.10 -22.28
C ALA A 75 -1.74 -3.91 -21.50
N GLU A 76 -1.77 -2.98 -20.58
CA GLU A 76 -2.98 -2.65 -19.82
C GLU A 76 -3.04 -1.17 -19.42
N GLY A 77 -4.19 -0.70 -18.94
CA GLY A 77 -4.23 0.62 -18.33
C GLY A 77 -5.62 1.05 -17.87
N TRP A 78 -5.63 2.10 -17.06
CA TRP A 78 -6.84 2.71 -16.49
C TRP A 78 -7.21 3.97 -17.24
N THR A 79 -8.47 4.10 -17.67
CA THR A 79 -8.95 5.27 -18.42
C THR A 79 -10.37 5.67 -18.04
N ALA A 80 -10.77 6.86 -18.48
CA ALA A 80 -12.13 7.37 -18.38
C ALA A 80 -13.00 6.92 -19.58
N HIS A 81 -14.32 7.07 -19.49
CA HIS A 81 -15.22 6.80 -20.61
C HIS A 81 -15.20 7.94 -21.63
N ASP A 82 -14.24 7.96 -22.54
CA ASP A 82 -14.21 8.91 -23.64
C ASP A 82 -13.61 8.29 -24.92
N ASN A 83 -13.42 9.13 -25.95
CA ASN A 83 -12.83 8.68 -27.21
C ASN A 83 -11.39 8.14 -27.06
N THR A 84 -10.70 8.41 -25.95
CA THR A 84 -9.35 7.88 -25.70
C THR A 84 -9.37 6.37 -25.46
N MET A 85 -10.49 5.80 -25.00
CA MET A 85 -10.65 4.35 -24.83
C MET A 85 -10.72 3.59 -26.15
N TYR A 86 -11.50 4.09 -27.12
CA TYR A 86 -11.84 3.33 -28.32
C TYR A 86 -10.72 3.30 -29.38
N ARG A 87 -9.91 4.35 -29.46
CA ARG A 87 -8.79 4.44 -30.41
C ARG A 87 -7.76 3.31 -30.26
N PRO A 88 -7.23 3.01 -29.07
CA PRO A 88 -6.29 1.90 -28.90
C PRO A 88 -6.97 0.52 -29.05
N ILE A 89 -8.25 0.38 -28.73
CA ILE A 89 -9.02 -0.85 -29.01
C ILE A 89 -9.05 -1.10 -30.51
N ALA A 90 -9.40 -0.08 -31.32
CA ALA A 90 -9.40 -0.18 -32.76
C ALA A 90 -8.03 -0.58 -33.31
N ALA A 91 -6.97 0.12 -32.89
CA ALA A 91 -5.61 -0.19 -33.30
C ALA A 91 -5.22 -1.63 -32.94
N TRP A 92 -5.52 -2.08 -31.72
CA TRP A 92 -5.24 -3.42 -31.26
C TRP A 92 -5.87 -4.49 -32.16
N LEU A 93 -7.16 -4.35 -32.45
CA LEU A 93 -7.90 -5.30 -33.29
C LEU A 93 -7.34 -5.36 -34.72
N HIS A 94 -6.78 -4.26 -35.24
CA HIS A 94 -6.19 -4.17 -36.58
C HIS A 94 -4.71 -4.57 -36.65
N GLY A 95 -4.17 -5.17 -35.59
CA GLY A 95 -2.82 -5.72 -35.63
C GLY A 95 -1.76 -4.88 -34.95
N ALA A 96 -2.11 -3.75 -34.30
CA ALA A 96 -1.12 -2.90 -33.67
C ALA A 96 -0.27 -3.66 -32.64
N ASP A 97 1.02 -3.38 -32.59
CA ASP A 97 1.89 -3.89 -31.54
C ASP A 97 1.86 -3.00 -30.28
N ARG A 98 2.64 -3.37 -29.26
CA ARG A 98 2.69 -2.61 -28.00
C ARG A 98 3.19 -1.19 -28.18
N ALA A 99 4.19 -0.97 -29.04
CA ALA A 99 4.76 0.37 -29.27
C ALA A 99 3.74 1.27 -29.98
N GLU A 100 3.02 0.73 -30.96
CA GLU A 100 1.94 1.44 -31.65
C GLU A 100 0.79 1.78 -30.70
N LEU A 101 0.41 0.88 -29.80
CA LEU A 101 -0.62 1.16 -28.78
C LEU A 101 -0.30 2.40 -27.94
N TYR A 102 0.97 2.61 -27.56
CA TYR A 102 1.38 3.78 -26.78
C TYR A 102 1.13 5.10 -27.51
N THR A 103 1.10 5.10 -28.84
CA THR A 103 0.76 6.28 -29.66
C THR A 103 -0.75 6.56 -29.72
N HIS A 104 -1.57 5.58 -29.35
CA HIS A 104 -3.02 5.63 -29.41
C HIS A 104 -3.70 5.84 -28.05
N GLY A 105 -3.01 5.54 -26.95
CA GLY A 105 -3.52 5.74 -25.59
C GLY A 105 -2.42 6.04 -24.58
N GLU A 106 -2.37 7.27 -24.07
CA GLU A 106 -1.40 7.67 -23.03
C GLU A 106 -1.57 6.91 -21.71
N PHE A 107 -2.76 6.34 -21.46
CA PHE A 107 -3.04 5.55 -20.26
C PHE A 107 -2.41 4.16 -20.28
N ILE A 108 -2.02 3.66 -21.45
CA ILE A 108 -1.52 2.29 -21.63
C ILE A 108 -0.12 2.20 -21.03
N ASP A 109 0.05 1.23 -20.11
CA ASP A 109 1.23 0.98 -19.30
C ASP A 109 1.81 2.27 -18.70
N ARG A 110 0.95 3.25 -18.37
CA ARG A 110 1.38 4.58 -17.95
C ARG A 110 2.32 4.53 -16.76
N GLU A 111 2.04 3.63 -15.81
CA GLU A 111 2.87 3.42 -14.61
C GLU A 111 4.26 2.93 -14.97
N ILE A 112 4.33 1.86 -15.77
CA ILE A 112 5.57 1.24 -16.24
C ILE A 112 6.41 2.23 -17.03
N ARG A 113 5.79 2.97 -17.97
CA ARG A 113 6.49 3.95 -18.81
C ARG A 113 7.02 5.12 -17.99
N ALA A 114 6.20 5.68 -17.10
CA ALA A 114 6.63 6.80 -16.27
C ALA A 114 7.79 6.41 -15.34
N LEU A 115 7.77 5.20 -14.78
CA LEU A 115 8.85 4.71 -13.92
C LEU A 115 10.10 4.32 -14.72
N GLY A 116 9.96 3.78 -15.94
CA GLY A 116 11.09 3.57 -16.85
C GLY A 116 11.76 4.87 -17.31
N ASP A 117 10.96 5.89 -17.62
CA ASP A 117 11.46 7.23 -17.95
C ASP A 117 12.17 7.88 -16.75
N LEU A 118 11.65 7.67 -15.53
CA LEU A 118 12.29 8.14 -14.32
C LEU A 118 13.62 7.40 -14.06
N GLU A 119 13.65 6.08 -14.20
CA GLU A 119 14.88 5.29 -14.08
C GLU A 119 15.99 5.80 -15.01
N ALA A 120 15.67 6.02 -16.28
CA ALA A 120 16.61 6.54 -17.26
C ALA A 120 17.21 7.88 -16.83
N LYS A 121 16.36 8.80 -16.34
CA LYS A 121 16.79 10.11 -15.82
C LYS A 121 17.66 9.98 -14.57
N LEU A 122 17.31 9.06 -13.66
CA LEU A 122 18.11 8.83 -12.45
C LEU A 122 19.52 8.33 -12.81
N ILE A 123 19.62 7.40 -13.76
CA ILE A 123 20.91 6.87 -14.26
C ILE A 123 21.71 7.95 -15.00
N GLU A 124 21.04 8.85 -15.71
CA GLU A 124 21.68 10.01 -16.36
C GLU A 124 22.32 10.96 -15.33
N HIS A 125 21.63 11.25 -14.22
CA HIS A 125 22.15 12.10 -13.16
C HIS A 125 23.27 11.43 -12.35
N ASP A 126 23.19 10.12 -12.11
CA ASP A 126 24.24 9.35 -11.45
C ASP A 126 24.30 7.91 -11.96
N HIS A 127 25.30 7.62 -12.79
CA HIS A 127 25.50 6.29 -13.39
C HIS A 127 25.68 5.16 -12.36
N ALA A 128 26.13 5.46 -11.13
CA ALA A 128 26.27 4.45 -10.08
C ALA A 128 24.91 3.84 -9.67
N LEU A 129 23.80 4.55 -9.91
CA LEU A 129 22.46 4.07 -9.58
C LEU A 129 22.03 2.87 -10.44
N SER A 130 22.61 2.70 -11.63
CA SER A 130 22.31 1.55 -12.51
C SER A 130 22.58 0.19 -11.87
N ALA A 131 23.48 0.13 -10.88
CA ALA A 131 23.82 -1.11 -10.18
C ALA A 131 22.83 -1.49 -9.06
N ILE A 132 22.00 -0.55 -8.60
CA ILE A 132 21.11 -0.74 -7.44
C ILE A 132 19.63 -0.60 -7.79
N LEU A 133 19.30 -0.09 -8.98
CA LEU A 133 17.94 0.03 -9.49
C LEU A 133 17.47 -1.29 -10.09
N THR A 134 16.25 -1.68 -9.72
CA THR A 134 15.57 -2.89 -10.17
C THR A 134 14.08 -2.63 -10.29
N HIS A 135 13.39 -3.41 -11.11
CA HIS A 135 11.93 -3.36 -11.23
C HIS A 135 11.31 -4.51 -10.45
N ASP A 136 10.34 -4.19 -9.59
CA ASP A 136 9.60 -5.18 -8.80
C ASP A 136 8.15 -5.24 -9.29
N LEU A 137 7.78 -6.40 -9.85
CA LEU A 137 6.42 -6.70 -10.31
C LEU A 137 5.67 -7.44 -9.21
N GLN A 138 4.80 -6.73 -8.49
CA GLN A 138 4.04 -7.34 -7.41
C GLN A 138 2.92 -8.24 -7.98
N PRO A 139 2.87 -9.54 -7.60
CA PRO A 139 1.95 -10.52 -8.21
C PRO A 139 0.49 -10.41 -7.73
N PHE A 140 0.17 -9.59 -6.72
CA PHE A 140 -1.12 -9.66 -6.02
C PHE A 140 -2.17 -8.66 -6.53
N SER A 141 -3.14 -9.15 -7.31
CA SER A 141 -4.47 -8.60 -7.64
C SER A 141 -4.59 -7.19 -8.25
N LYS A 142 -3.54 -6.38 -8.17
CA LYS A 142 -3.30 -5.12 -8.85
C LYS A 142 -1.80 -5.17 -9.13
N ARG A 143 -1.39 -5.31 -10.38
CA ARG A 143 0.01 -5.32 -10.77
C ARG A 143 0.62 -3.96 -10.40
N ALA A 144 1.03 -3.80 -9.15
CA ALA A 144 1.78 -2.64 -8.73
C ALA A 144 3.18 -2.80 -9.32
N TYR A 145 3.57 -1.81 -10.12
CA TYR A 145 4.90 -1.71 -10.67
C TYR A 145 5.69 -0.72 -9.81
N ASP A 146 6.66 -1.23 -9.07
CA ASP A 146 7.53 -0.41 -8.25
C ASP A 146 8.92 -0.34 -8.89
N LEU A 147 9.49 0.86 -8.98
CA LEU A 147 10.93 1.02 -9.22
C LEU A 147 11.63 0.98 -7.85
N VAL A 148 12.55 0.03 -7.68
CA VAL A 148 13.18 -0.25 -6.39
C VAL A 148 14.68 -0.02 -6.50
N ALA A 149 15.20 0.90 -5.68
CA ALA A 149 16.63 1.06 -5.45
C ALA A 149 16.97 0.44 -4.08
N GLN A 150 17.97 -0.46 -4.01
CA GLN A 150 18.25 -1.14 -2.74
C GLN A 150 19.72 -1.51 -2.53
N ASN A 151 20.08 -1.60 -1.25
CA ASN A 151 21.28 -2.25 -0.75
C ASN A 151 20.87 -3.25 0.38
N PRO A 152 21.81 -3.96 1.02
CA PRO A 152 21.47 -4.99 2.01
C PRO A 152 20.66 -4.51 3.24
N THR A 153 20.68 -3.22 3.57
CA THR A 153 20.04 -2.69 4.79
C THR A 153 19.06 -1.54 4.54
N ARG A 154 19.08 -0.93 3.37
CA ARG A 154 18.28 0.24 3.02
C ARG A 154 17.70 0.08 1.62
N SER A 155 16.50 0.60 1.42
CA SER A 155 15.87 0.64 0.11
C SER A 155 15.10 1.94 -0.08
N CYS A 156 14.78 2.23 -1.34
CA CYS A 156 13.82 3.22 -1.74
C CYS A 156 12.86 2.57 -2.73
N ARG A 157 11.55 2.63 -2.46
CA ARG A 157 10.50 2.18 -3.38
C ARG A 157 9.82 3.38 -3.98
N ILE A 158 9.88 3.50 -5.30
CA ILE A 158 9.26 4.59 -6.04
C ILE A 158 7.99 4.04 -6.69
N LYS A 159 6.86 4.63 -6.30
CA LYS A 159 5.53 4.16 -6.69
C LYS A 159 4.83 5.20 -7.52
N PHE A 160 4.15 4.76 -8.57
CA PHE A 160 3.28 5.63 -9.34
C PHE A 160 1.95 4.93 -9.53
N TYR A 161 0.89 5.47 -8.92
CA TYR A 161 -0.43 4.83 -8.89
C TYR A 161 -1.33 5.24 -10.06
N GLY A 162 -0.75 5.90 -11.08
CA GLY A 162 -1.42 6.39 -12.28
C GLY A 162 -2.36 7.59 -12.08
N HIS A 163 -2.88 7.79 -10.87
CA HIS A 163 -3.79 8.88 -10.52
C HIS A 163 -3.10 10.03 -9.77
N ASN A 164 -1.94 9.80 -9.16
CA ASN A 164 -1.09 10.88 -8.65
C ASN A 164 -0.45 11.63 -9.83
N GLN A 165 -0.14 12.91 -9.63
CA GLN A 165 0.54 13.71 -10.66
C GLN A 165 2.03 13.33 -10.78
N GLN A 166 2.62 12.84 -9.69
CA GLN A 166 4.03 12.53 -9.57
C GLN A 166 4.19 11.20 -8.82
N PRO A 167 5.23 10.41 -9.11
CA PRO A 167 5.58 9.26 -8.28
C PRO A 167 5.91 9.66 -6.85
N ASP A 168 5.74 8.74 -5.90
CA ASP A 168 6.13 8.90 -4.50
C ASP A 168 7.34 8.02 -4.21
N ALA A 169 8.40 8.61 -3.64
CA ALA A 169 9.59 7.88 -3.21
C ALA A 169 9.50 7.57 -1.72
N HIS A 170 9.48 6.28 -1.36
CA HIS A 170 9.42 5.80 0.02
C HIS A 170 10.76 5.25 0.43
N PHE A 171 11.39 5.82 1.45
CA PHE A 171 12.71 5.43 1.94
C PHE A 171 12.56 4.50 3.14
N LEU A 172 13.17 3.33 3.05
CA LEU A 172 13.08 2.27 4.06
C LEU A 172 14.45 1.89 4.60
N TRP A 173 14.50 1.62 5.90
CA TRP A 173 15.66 1.02 6.56
C TRP A 173 15.21 -0.30 7.19
N ASP A 174 15.81 -1.41 6.76
CA ASP A 174 15.41 -2.77 7.13
C ASP A 174 13.89 -2.92 6.92
N ASP A 175 13.41 -2.72 5.69
CA ASP A 175 11.99 -2.77 5.31
C ASP A 175 11.01 -1.90 6.12
N CYS A 176 11.50 -1.00 6.98
CA CYS A 176 10.69 -0.08 7.75
C CYS A 176 10.63 1.28 7.05
N PRO A 177 9.44 1.75 6.61
CA PRO A 177 9.31 3.08 6.02
C PRO A 177 9.66 4.16 7.05
N LEU A 178 10.63 5.00 6.72
CA LEU A 178 11.08 6.09 7.59
C LEU A 178 10.50 7.42 7.16
N PHE A 179 10.61 7.74 5.87
CA PHE A 179 10.11 8.96 5.28
C PHE A 179 9.76 8.76 3.81
N GLN A 180 8.99 9.70 3.27
CA GLN A 180 8.58 9.69 1.88
C GLN A 180 8.39 11.12 1.37
N PHE A 181 8.49 11.29 0.06
CA PHE A 181 8.15 12.55 -0.59
C PHE A 181 7.74 12.34 -2.06
N PRO A 182 6.91 13.23 -2.62
CA PRO A 182 6.59 13.21 -4.05
C PRO A 182 7.81 13.62 -4.88
N VAL A 183 8.03 12.94 -6.00
CA VAL A 183 9.16 13.15 -6.91
C VAL A 183 8.84 14.30 -7.87
N THR A 184 9.21 15.52 -7.47
CA THR A 184 9.06 16.74 -8.28
C THR A 184 10.20 16.91 -9.27
N GLN A 185 11.43 16.57 -8.86
CA GLN A 185 12.65 16.70 -9.67
C GLN A 185 13.49 15.42 -9.59
N SER A 186 13.79 14.85 -10.77
CA SER A 186 14.60 13.62 -10.86
C SER A 186 16.04 13.79 -10.35
N ALA A 187 16.62 14.99 -10.51
CA ALA A 187 17.97 15.29 -10.03
C ALA A 187 18.06 15.19 -8.49
N ASP A 188 17.12 15.81 -7.78
CA ASP A 188 17.06 15.75 -6.31
C ASP A 188 16.90 14.31 -5.82
N LEU A 189 16.04 13.52 -6.48
CA LEU A 189 15.88 12.11 -6.16
C LEU A 189 17.17 11.32 -6.43
N ALA A 190 17.88 11.57 -7.52
CA ALA A 190 19.14 10.89 -7.81
C ALA A 190 20.20 11.15 -6.73
N VAL A 191 20.36 12.41 -6.32
CA VAL A 191 21.24 12.77 -5.20
C VAL A 191 20.77 12.07 -3.93
N MET A 192 19.48 12.13 -3.60
CA MET A 192 18.95 11.46 -2.40
C MET A 192 19.21 9.95 -2.40
N LEU A 193 19.01 9.27 -3.53
CA LEU A 193 19.26 7.83 -3.67
C LEU A 193 20.74 7.51 -3.46
N ARG A 194 21.65 8.28 -4.05
CA ARG A 194 23.10 8.13 -3.84
C ARG A 194 23.45 8.31 -2.37
N ARG A 195 23.01 9.42 -1.76
CA ARG A 195 23.29 9.72 -0.34
C ARG A 195 22.73 8.62 0.56
N TRP A 196 21.52 8.15 0.30
CA TRP A 196 20.84 7.14 1.12
C TRP A 196 21.44 5.73 0.99
N LEU A 197 21.67 5.27 -0.25
CA LEU A 197 21.96 3.87 -0.56
C LEU A 197 23.43 3.58 -0.82
N ILE A 198 24.20 4.57 -1.30
CA ILE A 198 25.62 4.40 -1.64
C ILE A 198 26.49 5.00 -0.54
N ASP A 199 26.28 6.28 -0.21
CA ASP A 199 27.08 6.97 0.81
C ASP A 199 26.63 6.60 2.25
N LEU A 200 25.49 5.92 2.38
CA LEU A 200 24.88 5.53 3.65
C LEU A 200 24.67 6.69 4.62
N ALA A 201 24.38 7.90 4.09
CA ALA A 201 24.14 9.10 4.87
C ALA A 201 23.07 8.87 5.95
N ALA A 202 23.32 9.40 7.14
CA ALA A 202 22.39 9.33 8.24
C ALA A 202 21.14 10.19 7.94
N PRO A 203 19.94 9.82 8.45
CA PRO A 203 18.75 10.65 8.28
C PRO A 203 18.93 12.11 8.71
N SER A 204 19.65 12.38 9.80
CA SER A 204 19.95 13.75 10.24
C SER A 204 20.79 14.54 9.24
N ALA A 205 21.76 13.89 8.58
CA ALA A 205 22.57 14.50 7.53
C ALA A 205 21.73 14.83 6.29
N LEU A 206 20.78 13.96 5.92
CA LEU A 206 19.84 14.22 4.84
C LEU A 206 18.91 15.40 5.17
N GLU A 207 18.38 15.48 6.40
CA GLU A 207 17.53 16.60 6.84
C GLU A 207 18.29 17.95 6.81
N GLN A 208 19.61 17.95 7.06
CA GLN A 208 20.46 19.14 6.94
C GLN A 208 20.75 19.54 5.49
N GLU A 209 21.01 18.55 4.64
CA GLU A 209 21.35 18.73 3.22
C GLU A 209 20.12 19.13 2.38
N PHE A 210 18.93 18.63 2.77
CA PHE A 210 17.67 18.87 2.09
C PHE A 210 16.67 19.52 3.06
N PRO A 211 16.65 20.86 3.20
CA PRO A 211 15.80 21.55 4.19
C PRO A 211 14.29 21.36 4.01
N TRP A 212 13.85 20.90 2.84
CA TRP A 212 12.46 20.56 2.54
C TRP A 212 12.08 19.13 3.00
N LEU A 213 13.05 18.29 3.34
CA LEU A 213 12.83 16.93 3.80
C LEU A 213 12.51 16.92 5.30
N SER A 214 11.51 16.12 5.70
CA SER A 214 11.30 15.78 7.10
C SER A 214 11.42 14.26 7.27
N VAL A 215 12.47 13.82 7.95
CA VAL A 215 12.75 12.38 8.14
C VAL A 215 11.94 11.75 9.28
N GLY A 216 11.30 12.59 10.10
CA GLY A 216 10.44 12.16 11.20
C GLY A 216 11.18 11.55 12.39
N LYS A 217 10.43 11.31 13.47
CA LYS A 217 10.95 10.81 14.75
C LYS A 217 11.60 9.42 14.64
N LEU A 218 11.01 8.53 13.85
CA LEU A 218 11.46 7.13 13.76
C LEU A 218 12.86 7.01 13.16
N ALA A 219 13.19 7.82 12.16
CA ALA A 219 14.49 7.77 11.50
C ALA A 219 15.65 8.05 12.47
N ARG A 220 15.43 8.95 13.45
CA ARG A 220 16.42 9.27 14.49
C ARG A 220 16.74 8.08 15.40
N TYR A 221 15.76 7.23 15.69
CA TYR A 221 16.00 5.99 16.45
C TYR A 221 16.83 4.99 15.64
N TYR A 222 16.54 4.85 14.35
CA TYR A 222 17.31 3.99 13.46
C TYR A 222 18.77 4.46 13.35
N GLU A 223 18.99 5.77 13.24
CA GLU A 223 20.32 6.37 13.16
C GLU A 223 21.23 6.02 14.34
N VAL A 224 20.67 5.94 15.57
CA VAL A 224 21.42 5.62 16.78
C VAL A 224 21.39 4.13 17.16
N GLY A 225 20.91 3.25 16.26
CA GLY A 225 20.87 1.80 16.49
C GLY A 225 19.71 1.33 17.38
N GLN A 226 18.70 2.16 17.62
CA GLN A 226 17.52 1.87 18.44
C GLN A 226 16.23 1.71 17.62
N GLY A 227 16.35 1.27 16.36
CA GLY A 227 15.22 1.22 15.41
C GLY A 227 13.99 0.47 15.93
N ILE A 228 14.18 -0.70 16.58
CA ILE A 228 13.07 -1.50 17.14
C ILE A 228 12.35 -0.77 18.28
N GLU A 229 13.11 -0.21 19.23
CA GLU A 229 12.53 0.57 20.33
C GLU A 229 11.79 1.81 19.78
N GLY A 230 12.36 2.47 18.78
CA GLY A 230 11.74 3.59 18.08
C GLY A 230 10.41 3.21 17.41
N GLU A 231 10.35 2.04 16.75
CA GLU A 231 9.12 1.53 16.16
C GLU A 231 8.03 1.30 17.20
N PHE A 232 8.40 0.76 18.36
CA PHE A 232 7.47 0.60 19.47
C PHE A 232 6.98 1.97 19.92
N ILE A 233 7.86 2.89 20.31
CA ILE A 233 7.50 4.23 20.77
C ILE A 233 6.58 4.96 19.78
N VAL A 234 6.89 4.93 18.48
CA VAL A 234 6.07 5.58 17.44
C VAL A 234 4.72 4.89 17.26
N SER A 235 4.65 3.56 17.43
CA SER A 235 3.37 2.84 17.42
C SER A 235 2.45 3.27 18.56
N TRP A 236 3.01 3.58 19.74
CA TRP A 236 2.27 4.14 20.88
C TRP A 236 1.80 5.57 20.62
N ASP A 237 2.62 6.42 19.99
CA ASP A 237 2.21 7.77 19.57
C ASP A 237 0.97 7.70 18.66
N ARG A 238 0.93 6.73 17.73
CA ARG A 238 -0.24 6.50 16.85
C ARG A 238 -1.49 6.04 17.61
N MET A 239 -1.34 5.19 18.64
CA MET A 239 -2.48 4.76 19.45
C MET A 239 -3.04 5.89 20.32
N ALA A 240 -2.18 6.75 20.84
CA ALA A 240 -2.62 7.94 21.58
C ALA A 240 -3.49 8.84 20.66
N VAL A 241 -3.01 9.13 19.44
CA VAL A 241 -3.75 9.91 18.44
C VAL A 241 -5.05 9.22 18.02
N PHE A 242 -5.03 7.90 17.80
CA PHE A 242 -6.22 7.12 17.46
C PHE A 242 -7.31 7.32 18.51
N TYR A 243 -7.03 7.08 19.79
CA TYR A 243 -8.03 7.21 20.84
C TYR A 243 -8.42 8.67 21.16
N THR A 244 -7.62 9.67 20.75
CA THR A 244 -8.02 11.08 20.83
C THR A 244 -8.99 11.47 19.72
N ASN A 245 -8.81 10.94 18.51
CA ASN A 245 -9.57 11.36 17.33
C ASN A 245 -10.73 10.42 16.97
N PHE A 246 -10.84 9.28 17.64
CA PHE A 246 -11.85 8.27 17.33
C PHE A 246 -13.17 8.58 18.06
N ASP A 247 -14.23 8.83 17.28
CA ASP A 247 -15.57 9.14 17.79
C ASP A 247 -16.26 7.87 18.32
N TRP A 248 -15.85 7.46 19.52
CA TRP A 248 -16.39 6.31 20.23
C TRP A 248 -16.46 6.64 21.72
N PRO A 249 -17.57 6.34 22.44
CA PRO A 249 -17.73 6.75 23.83
C PRO A 249 -16.60 6.31 24.77
N MET A 250 -15.94 5.19 24.47
CA MET A 250 -14.87 4.63 25.29
C MET A 250 -13.47 5.07 24.87
N ALA A 251 -13.34 5.89 23.83
CA ALA A 251 -12.05 6.38 23.36
C ALA A 251 -11.26 7.13 24.46
N PRO A 252 -11.89 7.97 25.32
CA PRO A 252 -11.18 8.58 26.45
C PRO A 252 -10.61 7.56 27.46
N ILE A 253 -11.31 6.44 27.69
CA ILE A 253 -10.85 5.35 28.57
C ILE A 253 -9.61 4.67 27.95
N GLY A 254 -9.68 4.36 26.65
CA GLY A 254 -8.55 3.80 25.91
C GLY A 254 -7.34 4.74 25.91
N HIS A 255 -7.55 6.03 25.67
CA HIS A 255 -6.49 7.05 25.72
C HIS A 255 -5.83 7.13 27.10
N CYS A 256 -6.63 7.17 28.17
CA CYS A 256 -6.13 7.17 29.55
C CYS A 256 -5.29 5.92 29.84
N PHE A 257 -5.76 4.75 29.43
CA PHE A 257 -5.05 3.50 29.65
C PHE A 257 -3.73 3.39 28.87
N VAL A 258 -3.69 3.90 27.63
CA VAL A 258 -2.44 4.06 26.87
C VAL A 258 -1.43 4.91 27.65
N GLY A 259 -1.88 6.01 28.26
CA GLY A 259 -1.05 6.83 29.16
C GLY A 259 -0.51 6.04 30.35
N ILE A 260 -1.36 5.31 31.08
CA ILE A 260 -0.97 4.49 32.24
C ILE A 260 0.13 3.50 31.90
N LEU A 261 -0.01 2.78 30.78
CA LEU A 261 0.99 1.79 30.38
C LEU A 261 2.30 2.44 29.91
N ARG A 262 2.20 3.61 29.27
CA ARG A 262 3.36 4.39 28.84
C ARG A 262 4.16 4.94 30.01
N ASP A 263 3.49 5.49 31.02
CA ASP A 263 4.14 5.97 32.25
C ASP A 263 4.85 4.83 33.01
N ALA A 264 4.39 3.59 32.82
CA ALA A 264 5.04 2.40 33.34
C ALA A 264 6.19 1.86 32.45
N GLY A 265 6.49 2.50 31.32
CA GLY A 265 7.61 2.15 30.42
C GLY A 265 7.33 1.02 29.43
N TYR A 266 6.07 0.59 29.27
CA TYR A 266 5.72 -0.49 28.34
C TYR A 266 5.80 -0.09 26.86
N ASP A 267 5.90 1.22 26.56
CA ASP A 267 6.06 1.73 25.20
C ASP A 267 7.41 1.41 24.56
N ARG A 268 8.40 1.04 25.39
CA ARG A 268 9.71 0.53 24.94
C ARG A 268 9.74 -0.99 24.80
N LEU A 269 8.73 -1.68 25.33
CA LEU A 269 8.70 -3.15 25.42
C LEU A 269 7.72 -3.78 24.43
N PHE A 270 6.69 -3.06 23.99
CA PHE A 270 5.68 -3.60 23.09
C PHE A 270 5.41 -2.70 21.92
N ARG A 271 5.12 -3.31 20.77
CA ARG A 271 4.42 -2.63 19.68
C ARG A 271 2.94 -2.49 20.07
N ALA A 272 2.38 -1.31 19.89
CA ALA A 272 0.96 -1.05 20.02
C ALA A 272 0.27 -0.98 18.66
N GLY A 273 -0.90 -1.57 18.55
CA GLY A 273 -1.77 -1.51 17.38
C GLY A 273 -3.22 -1.62 17.80
N GLN A 274 -4.12 -1.72 16.82
CA GLN A 274 -5.55 -1.88 17.10
C GLN A 274 -6.21 -2.85 16.13
N SER A 275 -7.33 -3.43 16.58
CA SER A 275 -8.34 -4.04 15.71
C SER A 275 -9.72 -3.51 16.11
N LEU A 276 -10.34 -2.78 15.18
CA LEU A 276 -11.53 -1.96 15.42
C LEU A 276 -11.28 -0.97 16.57
N VAL A 277 -11.79 -1.28 17.77
CA VAL A 277 -11.68 -0.43 18.97
C VAL A 277 -10.75 -1.01 20.03
N THR A 278 -10.23 -2.22 19.79
CA THR A 278 -9.42 -3.01 20.72
C THR A 278 -7.97 -2.56 20.62
N LEU A 279 -7.36 -2.22 21.76
CA LEU A 279 -5.91 -2.00 21.83
C LEU A 279 -5.20 -3.36 21.82
N ILE A 280 -4.17 -3.51 21.00
CA ILE A 280 -3.40 -4.75 20.90
C ILE A 280 -1.93 -4.42 21.16
N LEU A 281 -1.34 -5.13 22.12
CA LEU A 281 0.09 -5.09 22.40
C LEU A 281 0.73 -6.41 21.92
N SER A 282 1.88 -6.31 21.27
CA SER A 282 2.61 -7.48 20.78
C SER A 282 4.11 -7.27 20.83
N ARG A 283 4.86 -8.37 20.69
CA ARG A 283 6.30 -8.36 20.45
C ARG A 283 6.63 -8.49 18.96
N SER A 284 5.64 -8.32 18.07
CA SER A 284 5.87 -8.30 16.63
C SER A 284 6.72 -7.10 16.25
N ARG A 285 7.80 -7.35 15.53
CA ARG A 285 8.64 -6.32 14.96
C ARG A 285 7.87 -5.47 13.96
N ARG A 286 6.99 -6.06 13.15
CA ARG A 286 6.30 -5.39 12.04
C ARG A 286 4.80 -5.19 12.28
N HIS A 287 4.21 -4.28 11.51
CA HIS A 287 2.75 -4.17 11.38
C HIS A 287 2.14 -5.43 10.75
N ASN A 288 0.82 -5.54 10.82
CA ASN A 288 0.03 -6.69 10.35
C ASN A 288 0.34 -7.95 11.18
N LEU A 289 -0.11 -7.92 12.44
CA LEU A 289 -0.01 -9.06 13.34
C LEU A 289 -0.61 -10.31 12.67
N ARG A 290 0.20 -11.36 12.52
CA ARG A 290 -0.18 -12.64 11.94
C ARG A 290 -0.91 -13.49 12.99
N MET A 291 -1.73 -14.44 12.56
CA MET A 291 -2.58 -15.24 13.46
C MET A 291 -1.78 -16.07 14.48
N GLU A 292 -0.55 -16.46 14.13
CA GLU A 292 0.34 -17.25 14.96
C GLU A 292 1.11 -16.42 16.00
N GLN A 293 1.13 -15.09 15.86
CA GLN A 293 1.89 -14.20 16.72
C GLN A 293 1.17 -13.95 18.05
N ALA A 294 1.94 -13.99 19.14
CA ALA A 294 1.38 -13.74 20.45
C ALA A 294 1.04 -12.26 20.65
N SER A 295 -0.05 -11.99 21.37
CA SER A 295 -0.52 -10.63 21.66
C SER A 295 -1.34 -10.56 22.93
N ILE A 296 -1.44 -9.36 23.49
CA ILE A 296 -2.39 -9.02 24.55
C ILE A 296 -3.36 -7.98 24.00
N SER A 297 -4.64 -8.29 24.06
CA SER A 297 -5.72 -7.43 23.55
C SER A 297 -6.54 -6.88 24.71
N PHE A 298 -6.92 -5.61 24.60
CA PHE A 298 -7.70 -4.87 25.61
C PHE A 298 -8.96 -4.30 24.98
N PHE A 299 -10.11 -4.76 25.46
CA PHE A 299 -11.41 -4.26 25.05
C PHE A 299 -12.07 -3.49 26.19
N PHE A 300 -12.38 -2.22 25.97
CA PHE A 300 -12.85 -1.29 27.01
C PHE A 300 -14.39 -1.22 27.07
N HIS A 301 -14.92 -1.07 28.29
CA HIS A 301 -16.35 -0.98 28.58
C HIS A 301 -16.71 0.35 29.25
N ALA A 302 -18.01 0.69 29.21
CA ALA A 302 -18.55 1.94 29.73
C ALA A 302 -18.50 2.09 31.25
N ASP A 303 -18.39 0.99 31.97
CA ASP A 303 -18.24 0.96 33.42
C ASP A 303 -16.78 1.10 33.88
N ALA A 304 -15.90 1.63 33.02
CA ALA A 304 -14.46 1.76 33.27
C ALA A 304 -13.77 0.41 33.62
N THR A 305 -14.30 -0.68 33.06
CA THR A 305 -13.66 -1.99 33.06
C THR A 305 -13.15 -2.36 31.67
N MET A 306 -12.33 -3.42 31.60
CA MET A 306 -11.82 -3.98 30.36
C MET A 306 -11.81 -5.50 30.39
N ASN A 307 -11.99 -6.10 29.22
CA ASN A 307 -11.61 -7.48 28.99
C ASN A 307 -10.18 -7.53 28.46
N VAL A 308 -9.39 -8.45 29.00
CA VAL A 308 -8.01 -8.68 28.57
C VAL A 308 -7.89 -10.08 28.03
N THR A 309 -7.47 -10.20 26.77
CA THR A 309 -7.27 -11.49 26.10
C THR A 309 -5.79 -11.67 25.81
N LEU A 310 -5.19 -12.75 26.33
CA LEU A 310 -3.85 -13.18 25.98
C LEU A 310 -3.92 -14.26 24.90
N ASN A 311 -3.41 -13.93 23.71
CA ASN A 311 -3.22 -14.85 22.60
C ASN A 311 -1.79 -15.37 22.65
N THR A 312 -1.62 -16.67 22.83
CA THR A 312 -0.28 -17.32 22.86
C THR A 312 0.12 -17.87 21.49
N ILE A 313 1.43 -18.07 21.28
CA ILE A 313 2.02 -18.52 20.02
C ILE A 313 1.28 -19.74 19.45
N GLY A 314 0.89 -19.65 18.17
CA GLY A 314 0.17 -20.69 17.46
C GLY A 314 -1.36 -20.67 17.65
N GLY A 315 -1.93 -19.62 18.24
CA GLY A 315 -3.39 -19.40 18.33
C GLY A 315 -4.15 -20.42 19.19
N ARG A 316 -3.45 -21.26 19.96
CA ARG A 316 -4.02 -22.45 20.62
C ARG A 316 -4.50 -22.25 22.05
N LYS A 317 -4.11 -21.16 22.72
CA LYS A 317 -4.62 -20.82 24.06
C LYS A 317 -4.95 -19.35 24.14
N GLU A 318 -6.23 -19.09 24.33
CA GLU A 318 -6.78 -17.80 24.74
C GLU A 318 -7.03 -17.84 26.25
N HIS A 319 -6.42 -16.93 26.98
CA HIS A 319 -6.80 -16.65 28.36
C HIS A 319 -7.54 -15.32 28.39
N VAL A 320 -8.79 -15.35 28.84
CA VAL A 320 -9.64 -14.16 28.92
C VAL A 320 -9.88 -13.79 30.37
N PHE A 321 -9.49 -12.57 30.73
CA PHE A 321 -9.80 -11.95 32.01
C PHE A 321 -10.92 -10.94 31.78
N TYR A 322 -12.06 -11.15 32.44
CA TYR A 322 -13.25 -10.33 32.25
C TYR A 322 -13.35 -9.20 33.28
N ARG A 323 -13.78 -8.02 32.81
CA ARG A 323 -14.11 -6.86 33.65
C ARG A 323 -13.02 -6.48 34.66
N LEU A 324 -11.75 -6.53 34.25
CA LEU A 324 -10.68 -5.96 35.04
C LEU A 324 -10.85 -4.43 35.10
N PRO A 325 -10.50 -3.75 36.21
CA PRO A 325 -10.50 -2.29 36.22
C PRO A 325 -9.50 -1.77 35.20
N VAL A 326 -9.82 -0.63 34.55
CA VAL A 326 -8.90 0.04 33.61
C VAL A 326 -7.78 0.71 34.40
N ALA A 327 -6.83 -0.10 34.84
CA ALA A 327 -5.68 0.29 35.63
C ALA A 327 -4.58 -0.78 35.49
N LEU A 328 -3.35 -0.39 35.80
CA LEU A 328 -2.22 -1.32 35.85
C LEU A 328 -2.22 -2.10 37.17
N THR A 329 -3.11 -3.09 37.28
CA THR A 329 -3.20 -3.98 38.44
C THR A 329 -1.95 -4.86 38.59
N PRO A 330 -1.66 -5.40 39.79
CA PRO A 330 -0.53 -6.33 39.98
C PRO A 330 -0.59 -7.54 39.03
N THR A 331 -1.78 -8.11 38.82
CA THR A 331 -2.01 -9.22 37.89
C THR A 331 -1.67 -8.84 36.45
N LEU A 332 -2.15 -7.68 36.00
CA LEU A 332 -1.86 -7.20 34.66
C LEU A 332 -0.36 -6.89 34.48
N ARG A 333 0.27 -6.26 35.47
CA ARG A 333 1.72 -5.99 35.47
C ARG A 333 2.52 -7.28 35.35
N GLN A 334 2.21 -8.30 36.16
CA GLN A 334 2.88 -9.60 36.08
C GLN A 334 2.71 -10.25 34.71
N MET A 335 1.52 -10.16 34.12
CA MET A 335 1.25 -10.70 32.78
C MET A 335 2.05 -9.96 31.70
N LEU A 336 2.09 -8.63 31.74
CA LEU A 336 2.87 -7.81 30.82
C LEU A 336 4.38 -8.08 30.99
N ASP A 337 4.89 -8.13 32.22
CA ASP A 337 6.31 -8.38 32.49
C ASP A 337 6.73 -9.79 32.03
N HIS A 338 5.85 -10.79 32.20
CA HIS A 338 6.08 -12.11 31.66
C HIS A 338 6.10 -12.11 30.13
N PHE A 339 5.15 -11.42 29.51
CA PHE A 339 5.05 -11.30 28.06
C PHE A 339 6.23 -10.54 27.43
N ALA A 340 6.75 -9.50 28.11
CA ALA A 340 7.90 -8.71 27.67
C ALA A 340 9.21 -9.52 27.57
N ARG A 341 9.30 -10.64 28.31
CA ARG A 341 10.46 -11.56 28.26
C ARG A 341 10.47 -12.44 27.00
N GLN A 342 9.38 -12.46 26.23
CA GLN A 342 9.34 -13.18 24.96
C GLN A 342 10.23 -12.49 23.92
N ALA A 343 10.78 -13.31 23.01
CA ALA A 343 11.55 -12.83 21.88
C ALA A 343 10.70 -11.87 21.02
N ILE A 344 11.38 -10.90 20.41
CA ILE A 344 10.77 -10.07 19.36
C ILE A 344 10.72 -10.94 18.11
N ASP A 345 9.54 -11.08 17.53
CA ASP A 345 9.29 -11.85 16.30
C ASP A 345 9.40 -10.97 15.06
#